data_AF-A0A5N6B2D3-F1
#
_entry.id   AF-A0A5N6B2D3-F1
#
_cell.length_a   1.000
_cell.length_b   1.000
_cell.length_c   1.000
_cell.angle_alpha   90.00
_cell.angle_beta   90.00
_cell.angle_gamma   90.00
#
_symmetry.space_group_name_H-M   'P 1'
#
loop_
_entity.id
_entity.type
_entity.pdbx_description
1 polymer ?
#
loop_
_entity_poly.entity_id
_entity_poly.type
_entity_poly.pdbx_seq_one_letter_code
_entity_poly.pdbx_strand_id
1 'polypeptide(L)' 'MTQVTLALISCSDSCRSARRMRLARKLSRARLVTIDGYGHGVILNKSSCAEAHESAYFINGTLPAEGTVCRQDFKPFE' A
#
# COMPACT_ATOMS: atom_id res chain seq x y z
N MET A 1 -5.14 -11.14 20.53
CA MET A 1 -4.44 -10.57 19.37
C MET A 1 -5.36 -9.58 18.70
N THR A 2 -4.98 -8.31 18.63
CA THR A 2 -5.83 -7.30 17.99
C THR A 2 -5.44 -7.18 16.51
N GLN A 3 -6.34 -7.57 15.61
CA GLN A 3 -6.11 -7.51 14.16
C GLN A 3 -5.79 -6.07 13.72
N VAL A 4 -4.76 -5.93 12.88
CA VAL A 4 -4.36 -4.66 12.26
C VAL A 4 -4.52 -4.86 10.76
N THR A 5 -5.42 -4.14 10.10
CA THR A 5 -5.71 -4.35 8.68
C THR A 5 -4.63 -3.74 7.78
N LEU A 6 -4.04 -4.51 6.87
CA LEU A 6 -3.19 -3.95 5.81
C LEU A 6 -4.08 -3.29 4.74
N ALA A 7 -3.76 -2.07 4.34
CA ALA A 7 -4.40 -1.38 3.23
C ALA A 7 -3.35 -1.03 2.16
N LEU A 8 -3.51 -1.58 0.96
CA LEU A 8 -2.67 -1.29 -0.20
C LEU A 8 -3.33 -0.22 -1.06
N ILE A 9 -2.58 0.81 -1.43
CA ILE A 9 -3.10 1.90 -2.25
C ILE A 9 -2.07 2.29 -3.32
N SER A 10 -2.47 2.19 -4.59
CA SER A 10 -1.72 2.75 -5.73
C SER A 10 -2.02 4.24 -5.96
N CYS A 11 -0.98 5.02 -6.26
CA CYS A 11 -1.05 6.45 -6.55
C CYS A 11 0.02 6.90 -7.55
N SER A 12 -0.43 7.54 -8.65
CA SER A 12 0.44 8.21 -9.62
C SER A 12 1.12 9.45 -9.06
N ASP A 13 0.35 10.31 -8.39
CA ASP A 13 0.83 11.61 -7.84
C ASP A 13 0.06 12.06 -6.58
N SER A 14 -1.07 11.41 -6.27
CA SER A 14 -2.05 11.90 -5.28
C SER A 14 -2.04 11.14 -3.94
N CYS A 15 -0.91 10.59 -3.52
CA CYS A 15 -0.88 9.75 -2.31
C CYS A 15 -0.95 10.50 -0.97
N ARG A 16 -0.82 11.83 -1.01
CA ARG A 16 -1.24 12.71 0.09
C ARG A 16 -2.72 13.12 0.04
N SER A 17 -3.58 12.41 -0.70
CA SER A 17 -5.02 12.70 -0.66
C SER A 17 -5.59 12.45 0.74
N ALA A 18 -6.11 13.51 1.38
CA ALA A 18 -6.60 13.49 2.75
C ALA A 18 -7.64 12.39 3.03
N ARG A 19 -8.38 11.97 2.00
CA ARG A 19 -9.40 10.91 2.07
C ARG A 19 -8.82 9.55 2.48
N ARG A 20 -7.64 9.19 1.96
CA ARG A 20 -6.98 7.91 2.24
C ARG A 20 -6.39 7.86 3.64
N MET A 21 -5.70 8.92 4.04
CA MET A 21 -5.24 9.06 5.43
C MET A 21 -6.42 9.05 6.42
N ARG A 22 -7.57 9.66 6.05
CA ARG A 22 -8.78 9.63 6.88
C ARG A 22 -9.35 8.21 7.01
N LEU A 23 -9.31 7.39 5.95
CA LEU A 23 -9.70 5.99 6.01
C LEU A 23 -8.76 5.18 6.91
N ALA A 24 -7.44 5.33 6.75
CA ALA A 24 -6.45 4.69 7.62
C ALA A 24 -6.65 5.05 9.10
N ARG A 25 -6.92 6.34 9.39
CA ARG A 25 -7.28 6.79 10.75
C ARG A 25 -8.61 6.21 11.24
N LYS A 26 -9.64 6.12 10.39
CA LYS A 26 -10.94 5.51 10.73
C LYS A 26 -10.85 4.02 11.02
N LEU A 27 -9.94 3.33 10.36
CA LEU A 27 -9.67 1.92 10.62
C LEU A 27 -8.88 1.71 11.93
N SER A 28 -8.38 2.79 12.56
CA SER A 28 -7.75 2.89 13.90
C SER A 28 -6.55 1.97 14.20
N ARG A 29 -6.33 0.98 13.33
CA ARG A 29 -5.31 -0.06 13.36
C ARG A 29 -5.03 -0.52 11.93
N ALA A 30 -4.89 0.40 10.99
CA ALA A 30 -4.48 0.05 9.64
C ALA A 30 -3.06 0.53 9.37
N ARG A 31 -2.29 -0.27 8.64
CA ARG A 31 -0.99 0.15 8.09
C ARG A 31 -1.14 0.35 6.60
N LEU A 32 -0.76 1.52 6.15
CA LEU A 32 -0.88 1.94 4.76
C LEU A 32 0.43 1.69 4.03
N VAL A 33 0.36 0.97 2.91
CA VAL A 33 1.44 0.91 1.91
C VAL A 33 1.00 1.73 0.72
N THR A 34 1.83 2.72 0.37
CA THR A 34 1.66 3.56 -0.81
C THR A 34 2.47 2.99 -1.96
N ILE A 35 1.87 2.83 -3.14
CA ILE A 35 2.61 2.52 -4.35
C ILE A 35 2.70 3.79 -5.20
N ASP A 36 3.93 4.29 -5.35
CA ASP A 36 4.33 5.41 -6.20
C ASP A 36 4.44 4.93 -7.66
N GLY A 37 3.48 5.36 -8.48
CA GLY A 37 3.40 5.01 -9.89
C GLY A 37 1.98 5.05 -10.44
N TYR A 38 1.82 4.95 -11.75
CA TYR A 38 0.60 5.35 -12.46
C TYR A 38 -0.50 4.28 -12.45
N GLY A 39 -1.78 4.68 -12.38
CA GLY A 39 -2.94 3.77 -12.49
C GLY A 39 -3.64 3.44 -11.17
N HIS A 40 -4.54 2.44 -11.17
CA HIS A 40 -5.30 2.00 -10.00
C HIS A 40 -5.27 0.47 -9.83
N GLY A 41 -5.00 0.01 -8.61
CA GLY A 41 -4.87 -1.41 -8.26
C GLY A 41 -3.42 -1.88 -8.21
N VAL A 42 -3.19 -3.11 -7.77
CA VAL A 42 -1.86 -3.76 -7.71
C VAL A 42 -1.61 -4.71 -8.89
N ILE A 43 -2.68 -5.18 -9.55
CA ILE A 43 -2.61 -6.21 -10.59
C ILE A 43 -2.00 -5.68 -11.89
N LEU A 44 -2.42 -4.49 -12.34
CA LEU A 44 -1.91 -3.87 -13.58
C LEU A 44 -0.70 -2.96 -13.32
N ASN A 45 -0.34 -2.78 -12.06
CA ASN A 45 0.54 -1.76 -11.52
C ASN A 45 1.55 -2.43 -10.58
N LYS A 46 2.20 -3.47 -11.10
CA LYS A 46 2.96 -4.41 -10.29
C LYS A 46 4.03 -3.69 -9.46
N SER A 47 4.10 -4.04 -8.18
CA SER A 47 5.14 -3.58 -7.26
C SER A 47 5.56 -4.76 -6.39
N SER A 48 6.73 -5.31 -6.68
CA SER A 48 7.29 -6.44 -5.92
C SER A 48 7.52 -6.06 -4.45
N CYS A 49 7.79 -4.79 -4.16
CA CYS A 49 7.86 -4.23 -2.81
C CYS A 49 6.51 -4.34 -2.07
N ALA A 50 5.41 -3.95 -2.73
CA ALA A 50 4.09 -4.00 -2.11
C ALA A 50 3.61 -5.45 -1.92
N GLU A 51 3.87 -6.32 -2.90
CA GLU A 51 3.57 -7.76 -2.85
C GLU A 51 4.32 -8.45 -1.69
N ALA A 52 5.57 -8.07 -1.43
CA ALA A 52 6.33 -8.59 -0.30
C ALA A 52 5.73 -8.20 1.06
N HIS A 53 5.28 -6.95 1.21
CA HIS A 53 4.60 -6.50 2.44
C HIS A 53 3.23 -7.16 2.63
N GLU A 54 2.48 -7.33 1.55
CA GLU A 54 1.21 -8.06 1.55
C GLU A 54 1.41 -9.51 1.99
N SER A 55 2.38 -10.20 1.38
CA SER A 55 2.73 -11.58 1.71
C SER A 55 3.20 -11.71 3.16
N ALA A 56 4.09 -10.82 3.63
CA ALA A 56 4.57 -10.84 5.01
C ALA A 56 3.43 -10.61 6.03
N TYR A 57 2.42 -9.80 5.68
CA TYR A 57 1.24 -9.61 6.51
C TYR A 57 0.34 -10.85 6.54
N PHE A 58 0.03 -11.44 5.38
CA PHE A 58 -0.86 -12.61 5.34
C PHE A 58 -0.22 -13.89 5.88
N ILE A 59 1.09 -14.07 5.70
CA ILE A 59 1.80 -15.26 6.14
C ILE A 59 2.22 -15.13 7.62
N ASN A 60 2.82 -14.00 8.00
CA ASN A 60 3.47 -13.83 9.30
C ASN A 60 2.77 -12.82 10.22
N GLY A 61 1.73 -12.12 9.75
CA GLY A 61 1.15 -10.99 10.48
C GLY A 61 2.09 -9.78 10.60
N THR A 62 3.16 -9.74 9.79
CA THR A 62 4.17 -8.67 9.86
C THR A 62 3.63 -7.40 9.22
N LEU A 63 3.70 -6.31 9.96
CA LEU A 63 3.20 -5.01 9.51
C LEU A 63 4.33 -4.16 8.93
N PRO A 64 4.08 -3.41 7.85
CA PRO A 64 5.04 -2.44 7.33
C PRO A 64 5.26 -1.29 8.32
N ALA A 65 6.36 -0.55 8.16
CA ALA A 65 6.57 0.68 8.90
C ALA A 65 5.48 1.72 8.56
N GLU A 66 5.18 2.63 9.49
CA GLU A 66 4.25 3.71 9.20
C GLU A 66 4.78 4.58 8.05
N GLY A 67 3.92 4.89 7.07
CA GLY A 67 4.30 5.68 5.90
C GLY A 67 5.14 4.94 4.86
N THR A 68 5.12 3.61 4.84
CA THR A 68 5.84 2.81 3.83
C THR A 68 5.40 3.19 2.41
N VAL A 69 6.39 3.46 1.56
CA VAL A 69 6.23 3.78 0.12
C VAL A 69 7.03 2.77 -0.69
N CYS A 70 6.35 2.14 -1.65
CA CYS A 70 6.90 1.26 -2.67
C CYS A 70 6.81 1.93 -4.04
N ARG A 71 7.68 1.57 -4.99
CA ARG A 71 7.55 1.98 -6.40
C ARG A 71 6.97 0.85 -7.24
N GLN A 72 6.33 1.22 -8.35
CA GLN A 72 6.03 0.26 -9.41
C GLN A 72 7.32 -0.30 -10.01
N ASP A 73 7.26 -1.56 -10.42
CA ASP A 73 8.40 -2.28 -11.00
C ASP A 73 8.72 -1.79 -12.42
N PHE A 74 7.71 -1.30 -13.15
CA PHE A 74 7.81 -0.84 -14.53
C PHE A 74 7.12 0.51 -14.71
N LYS A 75 7.59 1.30 -15.68
CA LYS A 75 6.88 2.51 -16.09
C LYS A 75 5.73 2.16 -17.02
N PRO A 76 4.69 3.01 -17.08
CA PRO A 76 3.66 2.86 -18.10
C PRO A 76 4.26 2.98 -19.50
N PHE A 77 3.84 2.08 -20.40
CA PHE A 77 4.17 2.11 -21.84
C PHE A 77 5.65 1.82 -22.19
N GLU A 78 6.41 1.19 -21.28
CA GLU A 78 7.70 0.56 -21.59
C GLU A 78 7.55 -0.89 -22.05
#